data_AF-A0A368RIC2-F1
#
_entry.id   AF-A0A368RIC2-F1
#
_cell.length_a   1.000
_cell.length_b   1.000
_cell.length_c   1.000
_cell.angle_alpha   90.00
_cell.angle_beta   90.00
_cell.angle_gamma   90.00
#
_symmetry.space_group_name_H-M   'P 1'
#
loop_
_entity.id
_entity.type
_entity.pdbx_description
1 polymer ?
#
loop_
_entity_poly.entity_id
_entity_poly.type
_entity_poly.pdbx_seq_one_letter_code
_entity_poly.pdbx_strand_id
1 'polypeptide(L)'
;MEADPRYIFQFDDEVALNPQVVQLHGSSRQPIFSCKFIRDRRRPSQGDGQYWSSSGGSEETDMEMAMRRERKGWKVVIHDLSGSAVAAAFMATPFVPAPGGDTVARSNPGAWLIVRAGTTGSSDSWQPWGRLEAWRESSSSAPAASSRDTVRLRLHLLPDGQDDCVLVSEAPLGSDKGGEFSIDMDRQAPAPVPAAAAAAGHCAVSLGAACAGGGFVMSCKVEGEARSSRPFVQLAMRHVTCMEDAAMFVALAAAVDLSVKACRPFRRKPGKKAASPSPDPLELDT
;
A
#
# COMPACT_ATOMS: atom_id res chain seq x y z
N MET A 1 -16.12 -29.29 -7.21
CA MET A 1 -16.35 -27.94 -6.67
C MET A 1 -15.67 -26.99 -7.63
N GLU A 2 -16.45 -26.23 -8.40
CA GLU A 2 -15.91 -25.22 -9.31
C GLU A 2 -15.28 -24.10 -8.47
N ALA A 3 -14.12 -23.59 -8.86
CA ALA A 3 -13.49 -22.51 -8.13
C ALA A 3 -14.38 -21.26 -8.20
N ASP A 4 -14.58 -20.56 -7.08
CA ASP A 4 -15.40 -19.35 -7.04
C ASP A 4 -14.92 -18.35 -8.11
N PRO A 5 -15.82 -17.85 -8.99
CA PRO A 5 -15.43 -16.98 -10.08
C PRO A 5 -14.79 -15.69 -9.54
N ARG A 6 -13.76 -15.20 -10.23
CA ARG A 6 -12.94 -14.07 -9.78
C ARG A 6 -12.87 -12.97 -10.82
N TYR A 7 -13.03 -11.73 -10.37
CA TYR A 7 -12.52 -10.59 -11.11
C TYR A 7 -11.01 -10.51 -10.95
N ILE A 8 -10.32 -10.23 -12.05
CA ILE A 8 -8.88 -10.03 -12.07
C ILE A 8 -8.64 -8.61 -12.54
N PHE A 9 -7.95 -7.82 -11.71
CA PHE A 9 -7.53 -6.46 -12.04
C PHE A 9 -6.01 -6.37 -12.05
N GLN A 10 -5.48 -5.52 -12.92
CA GLN A 10 -4.05 -5.24 -13.01
C GLN A 10 -3.84 -3.74 -13.20
N PHE A 11 -2.94 -3.15 -12.43
CA PHE A 11 -2.45 -1.80 -12.69
C PHE A 11 -1.55 -1.85 -13.92
N ASP A 12 -1.80 -1.01 -14.92
CA ASP A 12 -1.02 -1.00 -16.16
C ASP A 12 0.38 -0.40 -15.98
N ASP A 13 0.57 0.41 -14.94
CA ASP A 13 1.86 0.95 -14.51
C ASP A 13 1.98 1.12 -12.99
N GLU A 14 3.07 1.73 -12.51
CA GLU A 14 3.27 1.99 -11.08
C GLU A 14 2.18 2.92 -10.52
N VAL A 15 1.65 2.59 -9.34
CA VAL A 15 0.64 3.40 -8.62
C VAL A 15 1.01 4.89 -8.55
N ALA A 16 2.31 5.18 -8.37
CA ALA A 16 2.81 6.54 -8.23
C ALA A 16 2.82 7.36 -9.54
N LEU A 17 2.54 6.74 -10.68
CA LEU A 17 2.55 7.32 -12.03
C LEU A 17 1.13 7.54 -12.59
N ASN A 18 0.10 7.43 -11.75
CA ASN A 18 -1.32 7.59 -12.12
C ASN A 18 -1.80 6.59 -13.20
N PRO A 19 -1.67 5.28 -12.95
CA PRO A 19 -1.97 4.24 -13.92
C PRO A 19 -3.48 4.08 -14.18
N GLN A 20 -3.84 3.42 -15.28
CA GLN A 20 -5.15 2.80 -15.40
C GLN A 20 -5.17 1.45 -14.70
N VAL A 21 -6.34 1.04 -14.26
CA VAL A 21 -6.57 -0.30 -13.74
C VAL A 21 -7.43 -1.05 -14.74
N VAL A 22 -6.85 -2.10 -15.31
CA VAL A 22 -7.49 -2.94 -16.32
C VAL A 22 -8.05 -4.19 -15.69
N GLN A 23 -9.28 -4.54 -16.05
CA GLN A 23 -9.86 -5.85 -15.79
C GLN A 23 -9.41 -6.83 -16.87
N LEU A 24 -9.00 -8.02 -16.45
CA LEU A 24 -8.55 -9.10 -17.30
C LEU A 24 -9.64 -10.16 -17.38
N HIS A 25 -10.07 -10.48 -18.61
CA HIS A 25 -11.04 -11.55 -18.87
C HIS A 25 -10.56 -12.38 -20.07
N GLY A 26 -9.94 -13.53 -19.79
CA GLY A 26 -9.27 -14.31 -20.82
C GLY A 26 -8.11 -13.52 -21.45
N SER A 27 -8.15 -13.33 -22.77
CA SER A 27 -7.20 -12.49 -23.51
C SER A 27 -7.58 -11.00 -23.53
N SER A 28 -8.80 -10.66 -23.12
CA SER A 28 -9.33 -9.28 -23.16
C SER A 28 -8.82 -8.45 -21.98
N ARG A 29 -8.41 -7.22 -22.28
CA ARG A 29 -7.97 -6.20 -21.31
C ARG A 29 -8.87 -4.99 -21.46
N GLN A 30 -9.63 -4.65 -20.42
CA GLN A 30 -10.55 -3.51 -20.43
C GLN A 30 -10.17 -2.54 -19.31
N PRO A 31 -9.90 -1.26 -19.58
CA PRO A 31 -9.73 -0.27 -18.52
C PRO A 31 -11.08 -0.08 -17.80
N ILE A 32 -11.07 -0.10 -16.48
CA ILE A 32 -12.28 0.05 -15.65
C ILE A 32 -12.13 1.18 -14.64
N PHE A 33 -10.91 1.45 -14.17
CA PHE A 33 -10.64 2.58 -13.29
C PHE A 33 -9.41 3.38 -13.74
N SER A 34 -9.31 4.61 -13.27
CA SER A 34 -8.07 5.39 -13.28
C SER A 34 -7.60 5.67 -11.85
N CYS A 35 -6.29 5.56 -11.64
CA CYS A 35 -5.65 5.82 -10.36
C CYS A 35 -5.00 7.20 -10.39
N LYS A 36 -5.26 8.02 -9.38
CA LYS A 36 -4.61 9.32 -9.19
C LYS A 36 -3.87 9.34 -7.86
N PHE A 37 -2.55 9.32 -7.92
CA PHE A 37 -1.68 9.48 -6.78
C PHE A 37 -1.33 10.95 -6.55
N ILE A 38 -1.46 11.38 -5.30
CA ILE A 38 -1.21 12.74 -4.84
C ILE A 38 -0.22 12.65 -3.69
N ARG A 39 0.87 13.40 -3.81
CA ARG A 39 1.81 13.66 -2.71
C ARG A 39 1.58 15.07 -2.23
N ASP A 40 1.42 15.26 -0.93
CA ASP A 40 1.27 16.59 -0.35
C ASP A 40 2.61 17.34 -0.43
N ARG A 41 2.90 17.91 -1.60
CA ARG A 41 3.91 18.94 -1.77
C ARG A 41 3.29 20.21 -1.21
N ARG A 42 3.53 20.53 0.06
CA ARG A 42 3.52 21.94 0.45
C ARG A 42 4.48 22.64 -0.50
N ARG A 43 3.94 23.37 -1.49
CA ARG A 43 4.73 24.31 -2.28
C ARG A 43 5.38 25.24 -1.25
N PRO A 44 6.68 25.54 -1.33
CA PRO A 44 7.13 26.83 -0.84
C PRO A 44 6.25 27.85 -1.57
N SER A 45 5.45 28.62 -0.84
CA SER A 45 4.70 29.72 -1.42
C SER A 45 5.66 30.56 -2.25
N GLN A 46 5.39 30.65 -3.55
CA GLN A 46 5.95 31.68 -4.40
C GLN A 46 5.27 32.99 -3.95
N GLY A 47 6.06 33.92 -3.44
CA GLY A 47 5.62 35.12 -2.71
C GLY A 47 6.08 34.99 -1.26
N ASP A 48 7.15 35.61 -0.80
CA ASP A 48 7.73 36.89 -1.16
C ASP A 48 9.26 36.82 -1.07
N GLY A 49 9.93 37.76 -1.71
CA GLY A 49 11.39 37.81 -1.73
C GLY A 49 12.03 38.02 -0.35
N GLN A 50 13.32 37.70 -0.32
CA GLN A 50 14.32 38.13 0.65
C GLN A 50 14.52 37.28 1.92
N TYR A 51 15.79 36.89 2.08
CA TYR A 51 16.48 36.47 3.31
C TYR A 51 16.29 35.01 3.77
N TRP A 52 17.08 34.12 3.19
CA TRP A 52 17.82 33.15 4.01
C TRP A 52 19.15 32.81 3.33
N SER A 53 20.11 33.73 3.47
CA SER A 53 21.51 33.35 3.36
C SER A 53 21.90 32.67 4.67
N SER A 54 22.08 31.35 4.65
CA SER A 54 22.82 30.63 5.69
C SER A 54 23.39 29.33 5.11
N SER A 55 24.61 29.49 4.59
CA SER A 55 25.79 28.68 4.87
C SER A 55 25.62 27.24 5.37
N GLY A 56 26.14 26.29 4.58
CA GLY A 56 26.92 25.17 5.09
C GLY A 56 26.21 23.87 5.49
N GLY A 57 24.95 23.66 5.15
CA GLY A 57 24.27 22.37 5.34
C GLY A 57 24.55 21.40 4.19
N SER A 58 25.15 20.25 4.46
CA SER A 58 25.42 19.20 3.46
C SER A 58 24.17 18.85 2.63
N GLU A 59 24.30 18.72 1.30
CA GLU A 59 23.22 18.27 0.39
C GLU A 59 22.55 16.96 0.86
N GLU A 60 23.29 16.13 1.59
CA GLU A 60 22.81 14.89 2.21
C GLU A 60 21.73 15.13 3.27
N THR A 61 21.83 16.20 4.06
CA THR A 61 20.82 16.55 5.07
C THR A 61 19.54 17.07 4.43
N ASP A 62 19.65 17.84 3.35
CA ASP A 62 18.50 18.31 2.57
C ASP A 62 17.81 17.16 1.82
N MET A 63 18.57 16.21 1.28
CA MET A 63 18.02 14.99 0.67
C MET A 63 17.32 14.10 1.70
N GLU A 64 17.90 13.95 2.91
CA GLU A 64 17.32 13.18 4.00
C GLU A 64 16.03 13.86 4.54
N MET A 65 16.02 15.19 4.66
CA MET A 65 14.81 15.95 4.99
C MET A 65 13.76 15.86 3.88
N ALA A 66 14.15 15.95 2.61
CA ALA A 66 13.25 15.78 1.46
C ALA A 66 12.62 14.38 1.45
N MET A 67 13.40 13.33 1.75
CA MET A 67 12.94 11.94 1.84
C MET A 67 12.01 11.71 3.05
N ARG A 68 12.27 12.35 4.21
CA ARG A 68 11.36 12.36 5.36
C ARG A 68 10.06 13.11 5.09
N ARG A 69 10.09 14.14 4.24
CA ARG A 69 8.90 14.84 3.74
C ARG A 69 8.18 14.03 2.67
N GLU A 70 8.91 13.25 1.89
CA GLU A 70 8.39 12.49 0.76
C GLU A 70 7.35 11.45 1.19
N ARG A 71 7.33 10.97 2.44
CA ARG A 71 6.43 9.90 2.92
C ARG A 71 5.32 10.39 3.87
N LYS A 72 4.85 11.63 3.66
CA LYS A 72 3.74 12.24 4.40
C LYS A 72 2.63 12.63 3.43
N GLY A 73 1.38 12.49 3.86
CA GLY A 73 0.22 13.00 3.14
C GLY A 73 0.01 12.36 1.76
N TRP A 74 0.39 11.10 1.58
CA TRP A 74 0.08 10.38 0.35
C TRP A 74 -1.41 10.07 0.28
N LYS A 75 -1.96 10.22 -0.92
CA LYS A 75 -3.34 9.89 -1.23
C LYS A 75 -3.40 9.21 -2.59
N VAL A 76 -4.18 8.16 -2.69
CA VAL A 76 -4.58 7.54 -3.96
C VAL A 76 -6.08 7.68 -4.10
N VAL A 77 -6.54 8.12 -5.27
CA VAL A 77 -7.97 8.17 -5.62
C VAL A 77 -8.22 7.30 -6.82
N ILE A 78 -9.22 6.45 -6.71
CA ILE A 78 -9.72 5.60 -7.79
C ILE A 78 -10.93 6.29 -8.38
N HIS A 79 -10.88 6.54 -9.68
CA HIS A 79 -12.02 7.07 -10.44
C HIS A 79 -12.57 6.01 -11.37
N ASP A 80 -13.88 6.02 -11.56
CA ASP A 80 -14.55 5.22 -12.58
C ASP A 80 -14.29 5.76 -14.00
N LEU A 81 -14.91 5.15 -15.01
CA LEU A 81 -14.81 5.57 -16.40
C LEU A 81 -15.48 6.93 -16.70
N SER A 82 -16.37 7.39 -15.83
CA SER A 82 -16.95 8.74 -15.93
C SER A 82 -16.01 9.82 -15.39
N GLY A 83 -14.95 9.42 -14.68
CA GLY A 83 -14.05 10.33 -13.97
C GLY A 83 -14.53 10.68 -12.56
N SER A 84 -15.56 10.02 -12.05
CA SER A 84 -16.07 10.20 -10.69
C SER A 84 -15.20 9.45 -9.69
N ALA A 85 -14.85 10.11 -8.58
CA ALA A 85 -14.06 9.49 -7.52
C ALA A 85 -14.93 8.52 -6.72
N VAL A 86 -14.61 7.22 -6.77
CA VAL A 86 -15.45 6.14 -6.19
C VAL A 86 -14.83 5.52 -4.93
N ALA A 87 -13.49 5.49 -4.86
CA ALA A 87 -12.76 5.00 -3.69
C ALA A 87 -11.44 5.75 -3.53
N ALA A 88 -10.88 5.73 -2.32
CA ALA A 88 -9.58 6.33 -2.07
C ALA A 88 -8.85 5.68 -0.90
N ALA A 89 -7.53 5.83 -0.90
CA ALA A 89 -6.65 5.47 0.20
C ALA A 89 -5.86 6.71 0.64
N PHE A 90 -5.95 7.06 1.91
CA PHE A 90 -5.30 8.22 2.51
C PHE A 90 -4.31 7.78 3.57
N MET A 91 -3.13 8.35 3.59
CA MET A 91 -2.20 8.13 4.70
C MET A 91 -2.73 8.80 5.97
N ALA A 92 -3.32 8.00 6.86
CA ALA A 92 -3.89 8.44 8.13
C ALA A 92 -2.82 8.63 9.20
N THR A 93 -1.83 7.74 9.23
CA THR A 93 -0.64 7.88 10.07
C THR A 93 0.59 7.95 9.16
N PRO A 94 1.41 9.02 9.25
CA PRO A 94 2.60 9.15 8.42
C PRO A 94 3.61 8.04 8.71
N PHE A 95 4.35 7.63 7.68
CA PHE A 95 5.41 6.66 7.81
C PHE A 95 6.67 7.39 8.27
N VAL A 96 7.07 7.16 9.51
CA VAL A 96 8.21 7.85 10.14
C VAL A 96 9.14 6.83 10.83
N PRO A 97 10.45 7.12 10.93
CA PRO A 97 11.36 6.22 11.63
C PRO A 97 11.02 6.17 13.12
N ALA A 98 11.11 4.97 13.71
CA ALA A 98 10.98 4.82 15.15
C ALA A 98 12.18 5.47 15.89
N PRO A 99 11.99 5.91 17.16
CA PRO A 99 13.08 6.44 17.95
C PRO A 99 14.26 5.47 18.02
N GLY A 100 15.47 5.96 17.70
CA GLY A 100 16.69 5.14 17.69
C GLY A 100 16.86 4.21 16.49
N GLY A 101 15.94 4.23 15.52
CA GLY A 101 16.03 3.44 14.29
C GLY A 101 15.91 4.30 13.01
N ASP A 102 16.07 3.65 11.86
CA ASP A 102 15.89 4.26 10.54
C ASP A 102 14.75 3.59 9.75
N THR A 103 13.89 2.82 10.40
CA THR A 103 12.76 2.11 9.80
C THR A 103 11.46 2.41 10.55
N VAL A 104 10.33 2.20 9.88
CA VAL A 104 9.00 2.25 10.50
C VAL A 104 8.84 1.00 11.35
N ALA A 105 8.78 1.14 12.68
CA ALA A 105 8.70 -0.01 13.58
C ALA A 105 7.25 -0.29 14.03
N ARG A 106 7.02 -1.50 14.57
CA ARG A 106 5.71 -1.90 15.12
C ARG A 106 5.17 -0.97 16.21
N SER A 107 6.04 -0.29 16.95
CA SER A 107 5.65 0.66 17.99
C SER A 107 5.06 1.97 17.44
N ASN A 108 5.30 2.29 16.17
CA ASN A 108 4.74 3.45 15.49
C ASN A 108 4.50 3.11 14.00
N PRO A 109 3.49 2.28 13.69
CA PRO A 109 3.22 1.86 12.33
C PRO A 109 2.66 3.03 11.51
N GLY A 110 3.05 3.08 10.23
CA GLY A 110 2.34 3.89 9.26
C GLY A 110 0.97 3.30 8.99
N ALA A 111 -0.01 4.11 8.61
CA ALA A 111 -1.37 3.63 8.38
C ALA A 111 -2.05 4.35 7.21
N TRP A 112 -2.84 3.58 6.48
CA TRP A 112 -3.75 4.06 5.44
C TRP A 112 -5.19 3.91 5.91
N LEU A 113 -6.02 4.91 5.65
CA LEU A 113 -7.47 4.83 5.72
C LEU A 113 -7.99 4.61 4.29
N ILE A 114 -8.69 3.50 4.10
CA ILE A 114 -9.41 3.19 2.88
C ILE A 114 -10.84 3.69 3.06
N VAL A 115 -11.32 4.44 2.09
CA VAL A 115 -12.66 5.04 2.11
C VAL A 115 -13.37 4.81 0.78
N ARG A 116 -14.70 4.81 0.84
CA ARG A 116 -15.59 4.81 -0.31
C ARG A 116 -16.33 6.13 -0.44
N ALA A 117 -16.69 6.52 -1.65
CA ALA A 117 -17.59 7.65 -1.85
C ALA A 117 -18.96 7.32 -1.23
N GLY A 118 -19.54 8.29 -0.52
CA GLY A 118 -20.83 8.15 0.13
C GLY A 118 -21.97 8.12 -0.87
N THR A 119 -22.97 7.28 -0.62
CA THR A 119 -24.15 7.10 -1.47
C THR A 119 -25.26 8.13 -1.21
N THR A 120 -25.11 8.96 -0.17
CA THR A 120 -26.13 9.89 0.32
C THR A 120 -25.97 11.30 -0.25
N GLY A 121 -26.31 11.50 -1.53
CA GLY A 121 -26.70 12.78 -2.16
C GLY A 121 -25.74 13.98 -2.14
N SER A 122 -24.68 13.97 -1.33
CA SER A 122 -23.62 14.96 -1.24
C SER A 122 -22.37 14.31 -1.84
N SER A 123 -21.98 14.78 -3.02
CA SER A 123 -20.88 14.25 -3.83
C SER A 123 -19.51 14.20 -3.16
N ASP A 124 -19.37 14.80 -1.96
CA ASP A 124 -18.08 14.95 -1.27
C ASP A 124 -18.00 14.19 0.09
N SER A 125 -19.00 13.39 0.44
CA SER A 125 -18.93 12.61 1.69
C SER A 125 -18.10 11.33 1.48
N TRP A 126 -17.01 11.15 2.23
CA TRP A 126 -16.22 9.91 2.24
C TRP A 126 -16.60 9.06 3.44
N GLN A 127 -16.89 7.78 3.23
CA GLN A 127 -17.18 6.83 4.29
C GLN A 127 -15.97 5.91 4.55
N PRO A 128 -15.50 5.79 5.80
CA PRO A 128 -14.42 4.88 6.14
C PRO A 128 -14.83 3.42 5.90
N TRP A 129 -13.92 2.62 5.34
CA TRP A 129 -14.14 1.19 5.10
C TRP A 129 -13.12 0.32 5.82
N GLY A 130 -11.85 0.75 5.84
CA GLY A 130 -10.79 -0.04 6.47
C GLY A 130 -9.55 0.76 6.80
N ARG A 131 -8.75 0.24 7.72
CA ARG A 131 -7.46 0.78 8.14
C ARG A 131 -6.36 -0.24 7.91
N LEU A 132 -5.44 0.05 6.99
CA LEU A 132 -4.26 -0.77 6.71
C LEU A 132 -3.04 -0.19 7.42
N GLU A 133 -2.53 -0.88 8.43
CA GLU A 133 -1.29 -0.55 9.12
C GLU A 133 -0.11 -1.28 8.48
N ALA A 134 1.07 -0.63 8.53
CA ALA A 134 2.28 -1.14 7.92
C ALA A 134 3.53 -0.76 8.73
N TRP A 135 4.42 -1.71 8.92
CA TRP A 135 5.74 -1.50 9.54
C TRP A 135 6.75 -2.49 8.98
N ARG A 136 8.05 -2.24 9.24
CA ARG A 136 9.15 -3.13 8.87
C ARG A 136 9.64 -3.90 10.08
N GLU A 137 9.85 -5.19 9.91
CA GLU A 137 10.53 -6.06 10.86
C GLU A 137 11.84 -6.52 10.25
N SER A 138 12.94 -6.32 10.98
CA SER A 138 14.24 -6.90 10.61
C SER A 138 14.42 -8.20 11.36
N SER A 139 14.83 -9.26 10.65
CA SER A 139 15.19 -10.53 11.29
C SER A 139 16.57 -10.38 11.94
N SER A 140 16.62 -9.75 13.12
CA SER A 140 17.85 -9.48 13.86
C SER A 140 18.58 -10.74 14.37
N SER A 141 18.00 -11.92 14.20
CA SER A 141 18.53 -13.22 14.64
C SER A 141 19.09 -14.12 13.53
N ALA A 142 19.02 -13.71 12.26
CA ALA A 142 19.52 -14.50 11.13
C ALA A 142 20.96 -14.10 10.75
N PRO A 143 21.84 -15.04 10.36
CA PRO A 143 23.17 -14.70 9.87
C PRO A 143 23.10 -13.73 8.69
N ALA A 144 24.10 -12.83 8.58
CA ALA A 144 24.11 -11.68 7.65
C ALA A 144 23.89 -12.01 6.16
N ALA A 145 23.99 -13.28 5.77
CA ALA A 145 23.70 -13.77 4.41
C ALA A 145 22.20 -14.04 4.13
N SER A 146 21.33 -14.04 5.15
CA SER A 146 19.91 -14.40 5.02
C SER A 146 18.93 -13.51 5.78
N SER A 147 19.38 -12.40 6.39
CA SER A 147 18.47 -11.44 7.00
C SER A 147 17.55 -10.83 5.93
N ARG A 148 16.31 -11.29 5.90
CA ARG A 148 15.26 -10.77 5.01
C ARG A 148 14.37 -9.88 5.84
N ASP A 149 14.57 -8.57 5.69
CA ASP A 149 13.62 -7.61 6.22
C ASP A 149 12.25 -7.85 5.57
N THR A 150 11.21 -7.83 6.40
CA THR A 150 9.83 -7.99 5.94
C THR A 150 9.03 -6.74 6.26
N VAL A 151 8.08 -6.40 5.40
CA VAL A 151 7.07 -5.38 5.66
C VAL A 151 5.82 -6.12 6.14
N ARG A 152 5.43 -5.91 7.39
CA ARG A 152 4.18 -6.44 7.94
C ARG A 152 3.05 -5.50 7.61
N LEU A 153 1.95 -6.07 7.15
CA LEU A 153 0.71 -5.37 6.86
C LEU A 153 -0.40 -5.94 7.72
N ARG A 154 -1.25 -5.06 8.27
CA ARG A 154 -2.40 -5.43 9.10
C ARG A 154 -3.63 -4.63 8.70
N LEU A 155 -4.68 -5.29 8.23
CA LEU A 155 -5.92 -4.66 7.81
C LEU A 155 -7.01 -4.87 8.85
N HIS A 156 -7.60 -3.77 9.30
CA HIS A 156 -8.84 -3.75 10.05
C HIS A 156 -9.97 -3.20 9.18
N LEU A 157 -11.15 -3.79 9.27
CA LEU A 157 -12.37 -3.20 8.73
C LEU A 157 -13.03 -2.30 9.77
N LEU A 158 -13.68 -1.25 9.28
CA LEU A 158 -14.39 -0.25 10.05
C LEU A 158 -15.88 -0.39 9.74
N PRO A 159 -16.67 -1.06 10.60
CA PRO A 159 -18.11 -1.19 10.39
C PRO A 159 -18.83 0.16 10.53
N ASP A 160 -19.85 0.37 9.70
CA ASP A 160 -20.66 1.59 9.72
C ASP A 160 -21.34 1.77 11.09
N GLY A 161 -21.10 2.90 11.75
CA GLY A 161 -21.80 3.31 12.97
C GLY A 161 -21.33 2.66 14.28
N GLN A 162 -20.17 1.99 14.30
CA GLN A 162 -19.61 1.38 15.51
C GLN A 162 -18.11 1.69 15.66
N ASP A 163 -17.65 1.89 16.90
CA ASP A 163 -16.25 2.22 17.21
C ASP A 163 -15.30 1.01 17.16
N ASP A 164 -15.84 -0.20 17.06
CA ASP A 164 -15.07 -1.45 17.11
C ASP A 164 -14.52 -1.83 15.72
N CYS A 165 -13.19 -1.94 15.61
CA CYS A 165 -12.51 -2.38 14.40
C CYS A 165 -12.36 -3.91 14.37
N VAL A 166 -12.47 -4.54 13.19
CA VAL A 166 -12.33 -6.00 13.04
C VAL A 166 -11.06 -6.33 12.24
N LEU A 167 -10.12 -7.06 12.84
CA LEU A 167 -8.92 -7.55 12.16
C LEU A 167 -9.28 -8.65 11.14
N VAL A 168 -9.02 -8.40 9.86
CA VAL A 168 -9.36 -9.34 8.76
C VAL A 168 -8.16 -9.96 8.07
N SER A 169 -6.99 -9.32 8.12
CA SER A 169 -5.78 -9.88 7.52
C SER A 169 -4.53 -9.30 8.17
N GLU A 170 -3.54 -10.16 8.41
CA GLU A 170 -2.19 -9.75 8.79
C GLU A 170 -1.17 -10.61 8.03
N ALA A 171 -0.37 -9.98 7.16
CA ALA A 171 0.52 -10.69 6.25
C ALA A 171 1.94 -10.06 6.23
N PRO A 172 3.01 -10.88 6.21
CA PRO A 172 4.35 -10.40 5.91
C PRO A 172 4.60 -10.35 4.39
N LEU A 173 5.20 -9.26 3.92
CA LEU A 173 5.75 -9.13 2.57
C LEU A 173 7.27 -9.08 2.64
N GLY A 174 7.97 -9.74 1.72
CA GLY A 174 9.42 -9.58 1.60
C GLY A 174 9.75 -8.16 1.14
N SER A 175 10.67 -7.47 1.81
CA SER A 175 11.03 -6.10 1.40
C SER A 175 11.70 -6.05 0.02
N ASP A 176 12.51 -7.04 -0.32
CA ASP A 176 13.27 -7.14 -1.57
C ASP A 176 12.45 -7.74 -2.72
N LYS A 177 11.62 -8.74 -2.43
CA LYS A 177 10.86 -9.52 -3.42
C LYS A 177 9.38 -9.18 -3.49
N GLY A 178 8.84 -8.47 -2.51
CA GLY A 178 7.41 -8.25 -2.37
C GLY A 178 6.71 -9.51 -1.87
N GLY A 179 5.49 -9.74 -2.35
CA GLY A 179 4.70 -10.89 -1.93
C GLY A 179 3.22 -10.73 -2.28
N GLU A 180 2.40 -11.53 -1.62
CA GLU A 180 0.95 -11.52 -1.77
C GLU A 180 0.30 -11.16 -0.44
N PHE A 181 -0.58 -10.16 -0.48
CA PHE A 181 -1.48 -9.80 0.61
C PHE A 181 -2.86 -10.37 0.29
N SER A 182 -3.43 -11.19 1.19
CA SER A 182 -4.72 -11.85 0.97
C SER A 182 -5.70 -11.61 2.11
N ILE A 183 -6.99 -11.54 1.78
CA ILE A 183 -8.09 -11.55 2.74
C ILE A 183 -8.88 -12.83 2.50
N ASP A 184 -9.02 -13.65 3.54
CA ASP A 184 -9.71 -14.92 3.50
C ASP A 184 -10.47 -15.10 4.82
N MET A 185 -11.80 -15.08 4.74
CA MET A 185 -12.68 -15.12 5.91
C MET A 185 -12.73 -16.50 6.55
N ASP A 186 -12.33 -17.57 5.85
CA ASP A 186 -12.24 -18.92 6.45
C ASP A 186 -10.98 -19.08 7.30
N ARG A 187 -9.93 -18.30 6.99
CA ARG A 187 -8.67 -18.32 7.75
C ARG A 187 -8.75 -17.55 9.06
N GLN A 188 -9.81 -16.77 9.28
CA GLN A 188 -10.15 -16.23 10.59
C GLN A 188 -10.74 -17.33 11.48
N ALA A 189 -9.93 -18.33 11.82
CA ALA A 189 -10.18 -19.19 12.96
C ALA A 189 -9.36 -18.66 14.14
N PRO A 190 -9.97 -18.00 15.15
CA PRO A 190 -9.33 -17.90 16.45
C PRO A 190 -9.61 -19.19 17.24
N ALA A 191 -8.75 -19.44 18.22
CA ALA A 191 -9.05 -20.23 19.41
C ALA A 191 -10.52 -20.08 19.88
N PRO A 192 -11.09 -21.07 20.59
CA PRO A 192 -12.52 -21.09 20.93
C PRO A 192 -12.90 -19.89 21.81
N VAL A 193 -13.36 -18.81 21.19
CA VAL A 193 -13.97 -17.65 21.85
C VAL A 193 -15.13 -17.11 21.01
N PRO A 194 -16.22 -16.63 21.64
CA PRO A 194 -17.43 -16.13 20.96
C PRO A 194 -17.21 -14.90 20.04
N ALA A 195 -16.03 -14.29 20.06
CA ALA A 195 -15.67 -13.14 19.22
C ALA A 195 -15.54 -13.47 17.71
N ALA A 196 -15.27 -14.73 17.34
CA ALA A 196 -15.08 -15.13 15.94
C ALA A 196 -16.39 -15.03 15.11
N ALA A 197 -17.52 -15.43 15.71
CA ALA A 197 -18.83 -15.34 15.07
C ALA A 197 -19.28 -13.89 14.91
N ALA A 198 -18.96 -13.03 15.89
CA ALA A 198 -19.19 -11.59 15.80
C ALA A 198 -18.35 -10.97 14.66
N ALA A 199 -17.06 -11.30 14.55
CA ALA A 199 -16.19 -10.81 13.48
C ALA A 199 -16.70 -11.17 12.07
N ALA A 200 -17.19 -12.41 11.88
CA ALA A 200 -17.79 -12.84 10.61
C ALA A 200 -19.08 -12.06 10.27
N GLY A 201 -19.95 -11.85 11.27
CA GLY A 201 -21.16 -11.02 11.13
C GLY A 201 -20.84 -9.55 10.83
N HIS A 202 -19.84 -8.96 11.48
CA HIS A 202 -19.42 -7.57 11.24
C HIS A 202 -18.72 -7.37 9.89
N CYS A 203 -17.96 -8.37 9.41
CA CYS A 203 -17.41 -8.36 8.06
C CYS A 203 -18.53 -8.42 7.01
N ALA A 204 -19.58 -9.22 7.23
CA ALA A 204 -20.76 -9.23 6.38
C ALA A 204 -21.61 -7.96 6.47
N VAL A 205 -21.45 -7.12 7.49
CA VAL A 205 -22.06 -5.78 7.51
C VAL A 205 -21.18 -4.78 6.74
N SER A 206 -19.85 -4.83 6.92
CA SER A 206 -18.88 -3.88 6.33
C SER A 206 -18.58 -4.13 4.84
N LEU A 207 -18.66 -5.39 4.38
CA LEU A 207 -18.58 -5.78 2.97
C LEU A 207 -19.97 -5.98 2.34
N GLY A 208 -21.05 -5.67 3.08
CA GLY A 208 -22.43 -5.92 2.66
C GLY A 208 -22.88 -7.38 2.83
N ALA A 209 -24.20 -7.59 2.89
CA ALA A 209 -24.87 -8.86 3.20
C ALA A 209 -24.51 -10.06 2.29
N ALA A 210 -23.66 -9.84 1.28
CA ALA A 210 -23.13 -10.85 0.37
C ALA A 210 -22.08 -11.80 1.01
N CYS A 211 -21.60 -11.50 2.23
CA CYS A 211 -20.53 -12.29 2.89
C CYS A 211 -21.04 -13.39 3.84
N ALA A 212 -22.29 -13.85 3.70
CA ALA A 212 -22.84 -14.93 4.53
C ALA A 212 -22.16 -16.31 4.31
N GLY A 213 -21.24 -16.41 3.36
CA GLY A 213 -20.35 -17.56 3.16
C GLY A 213 -18.89 -17.12 3.26
N GLY A 214 -18.15 -17.74 4.17
CA GLY A 214 -16.72 -17.50 4.38
C GLY A 214 -15.84 -17.73 3.14
N GLY A 215 -14.54 -17.64 3.33
CA GLY A 215 -13.52 -17.98 2.32
C GLY A 215 -12.84 -16.80 1.66
N PHE A 216 -12.18 -17.09 0.53
CA PHE A 216 -11.36 -16.13 -0.22
C PHE A 216 -12.14 -14.86 -0.60
N VAL A 217 -11.65 -13.69 -0.20
CA VAL A 217 -12.21 -12.37 -0.56
C VAL A 217 -11.35 -11.75 -1.65
N MET A 218 -10.09 -11.46 -1.32
CA MET A 218 -9.15 -10.87 -2.27
C MET A 218 -7.74 -11.43 -2.10
N SER A 219 -6.94 -11.30 -3.15
CA SER A 219 -5.49 -11.23 -3.01
C SER A 219 -4.90 -10.14 -3.89
N CYS A 220 -3.80 -9.57 -3.45
CA CYS A 220 -3.03 -8.55 -4.13
C CYS A 220 -1.56 -8.95 -4.12
N LYS A 221 -0.99 -9.16 -5.30
CA LYS A 221 0.43 -9.41 -5.48
C LYS A 221 1.15 -8.10 -5.81
N VAL A 222 2.22 -7.82 -5.06
CA VAL A 222 3.06 -6.63 -5.22
C VAL A 222 4.54 -7.01 -5.30
N GLU A 223 5.31 -6.16 -5.95
CA GLU A 223 6.76 -6.33 -6.07
C GLU A 223 7.52 -5.68 -4.91
N GLY A 224 8.76 -6.10 -4.72
CA GLY A 224 9.63 -5.56 -3.68
C GLY A 224 10.13 -4.15 -3.98
N GLU A 225 10.75 -3.55 -2.98
CA GLU A 225 11.12 -2.14 -2.97
C GLU A 225 12.13 -1.74 -4.06
N ALA A 226 12.88 -2.68 -4.63
CA ALA A 226 13.85 -2.38 -5.69
C ALA A 226 13.22 -2.32 -7.10
N ARG A 227 11.97 -2.77 -7.26
CA ARG A 227 11.34 -2.96 -8.57
C ARG A 227 10.17 -2.00 -8.79
N SER A 228 9.89 -1.70 -10.05
CA SER A 228 8.62 -1.08 -10.46
C SER A 228 7.50 -2.09 -10.24
N SER A 229 6.54 -1.74 -9.37
CA SER A 229 5.46 -2.64 -9.01
C SER A 229 4.18 -2.30 -9.75
N ARG A 230 3.52 -3.32 -10.28
CA ARG A 230 2.22 -3.25 -10.94
C ARG A 230 1.28 -4.20 -10.23
N PRO A 231 0.52 -3.72 -9.23
CA PRO A 231 -0.29 -4.61 -8.40
C PRO A 231 -1.24 -5.47 -9.24
N PHE A 232 -1.28 -6.75 -8.91
CA PHE A 232 -2.18 -7.72 -9.52
C PHE A 232 -3.19 -8.17 -8.48
N VAL A 233 -4.48 -7.94 -8.75
CA VAL A 233 -5.56 -8.11 -7.79
C VAL A 233 -6.50 -9.19 -8.28
N GLN A 234 -6.78 -10.16 -7.41
CA GLN A 234 -7.85 -11.12 -7.59
C GLN A 234 -8.93 -10.84 -6.56
N LEU A 235 -10.18 -10.80 -6.99
CA LEU A 235 -11.33 -10.50 -6.15
C LEU A 235 -12.43 -11.51 -6.43
N ALA A 236 -12.91 -12.20 -5.39
CA ALA A 236 -14.01 -13.14 -5.53
C ALA A 236 -15.30 -12.38 -5.89
N MET A 237 -15.99 -12.82 -6.94
CA MET A 237 -17.17 -12.11 -7.46
C MET A 237 -18.30 -12.07 -6.44
N ARG A 238 -18.41 -13.06 -5.55
CA ARG A 238 -19.44 -13.10 -4.50
C ARG A 238 -19.36 -11.92 -3.51
N HIS A 239 -18.21 -11.27 -3.39
CA HIS A 239 -18.00 -10.11 -2.51
C HIS A 239 -18.12 -8.76 -3.23
N VAL A 240 -18.61 -8.76 -4.48
CA VAL A 240 -18.73 -7.57 -5.32
C VAL A 240 -20.16 -7.42 -5.79
N THR A 241 -20.90 -6.46 -5.23
CA THR A 241 -22.27 -6.17 -5.63
C THR A 241 -22.35 -5.09 -6.70
N CYS A 242 -21.36 -4.19 -6.72
CA CYS A 242 -21.21 -3.12 -7.70
C CYS A 242 -19.72 -2.84 -8.00
N MET A 243 -19.43 -2.02 -9.00
CA MET A 243 -18.04 -1.72 -9.37
C MET A 243 -17.32 -0.87 -8.32
N GLU A 244 -18.07 -0.07 -7.56
CA GLU A 244 -17.58 0.72 -6.44
C GLU A 244 -17.03 -0.17 -5.32
N ASP A 245 -17.62 -1.36 -5.10
CA ASP A 245 -17.08 -2.35 -4.17
C ASP A 245 -15.69 -2.82 -4.60
N ALA A 246 -15.53 -3.14 -5.90
CA ALA A 246 -14.24 -3.50 -6.45
C ALA A 246 -13.22 -2.36 -6.33
N ALA A 247 -13.64 -1.11 -6.47
CA ALA A 247 -12.78 0.05 -6.35
C ALA A 247 -12.16 0.18 -4.93
N MET A 248 -12.85 -0.22 -3.87
CA MET A 248 -12.29 -0.25 -2.51
C MET A 248 -11.11 -1.21 -2.39
N PHE A 249 -11.24 -2.42 -2.96
CA PHE A 249 -10.16 -3.41 -2.98
C PHE A 249 -9.00 -2.98 -3.88
N VAL A 250 -9.27 -2.27 -4.97
CA VAL A 250 -8.25 -1.64 -5.82
C VAL A 250 -7.50 -0.53 -5.06
N ALA A 251 -8.21 0.33 -4.31
CA ALA A 251 -7.59 1.35 -3.46
C ALA A 251 -6.72 0.71 -2.36
N LEU A 252 -7.19 -0.39 -1.75
CA LEU A 252 -6.42 -1.17 -0.79
C LEU A 252 -5.16 -1.77 -1.43
N ALA A 253 -5.26 -2.33 -2.64
CA ALA A 253 -4.10 -2.85 -3.38
C ALA A 253 -3.04 -1.78 -3.65
N ALA A 254 -3.47 -0.56 -4.00
CA ALA A 254 -2.57 0.58 -4.14
C ALA A 254 -1.89 0.96 -2.80
N ALA A 255 -2.62 0.91 -1.68
CA ALA A 255 -2.06 1.15 -0.36
C ALA A 255 -1.06 0.06 0.07
N VAL A 256 -1.33 -1.21 -0.23
CA VAL A 256 -0.42 -2.34 -0.02
C VAL A 256 0.90 -2.11 -0.77
N ASP A 257 0.82 -1.73 -2.05
CA ASP A 257 1.99 -1.44 -2.88
C ASP A 257 2.84 -0.29 -2.31
N LEU A 258 2.18 0.84 -2.04
CA LEU A 258 2.84 2.03 -1.53
C LEU A 258 3.42 1.81 -0.12
N SER A 259 2.86 0.90 0.68
CA SER A 259 3.38 0.54 1.99
C SER A 259 4.75 -0.12 1.91
N VAL A 260 5.00 -0.96 0.90
CA VAL A 260 6.34 -1.54 0.67
C VAL A 260 7.36 -0.42 0.42
N LYS A 261 6.97 0.60 -0.37
CA LYS A 261 7.81 1.76 -0.67
C LYS A 261 7.98 2.69 0.53
N ALA A 262 6.92 2.92 1.30
CA ALA A 262 6.93 3.82 2.45
C ALA A 262 7.70 3.25 3.66
N CYS A 263 7.74 1.92 3.80
CA CYS A 263 8.49 1.22 4.84
C CYS A 263 9.99 1.03 4.53
N ARG A 264 10.51 1.52 3.40
CA ARG A 264 11.97 1.51 3.13
C ARG A 264 12.75 2.17 4.27
N PRO A 265 14.00 1.79 4.56
CA PRO A 265 14.84 2.56 5.47
C PRO A 265 14.89 4.05 5.05
N PHE A 266 14.97 4.95 6.02
CA PHE A 266 15.03 6.40 5.80
C PHE A 266 16.45 6.87 5.47
N ARG A 267 17.47 6.13 5.93
CA ARG A 267 18.86 6.40 5.59
C ARG A 267 19.26 5.56 4.39
N ARG A 268 19.96 6.17 3.43
CA ARG A 268 20.66 5.41 2.39
C ARG A 268 21.89 4.78 3.05
N LYS A 269 22.05 3.46 2.96
CA LYS A 269 23.37 2.87 3.18
C LYS A 269 24.30 3.48 2.12
N PRO A 270 25.47 4.03 2.48
CA PRO A 270 26.41 4.53 1.48
C PRO A 270 26.73 3.36 0.56
N GLY A 271 26.38 3.50 -0.72
CA GLY A 271 26.59 2.45 -1.70
C GLY A 271 28.08 2.08 -1.72
N LYS A 272 28.35 0.78 -1.65
CA LYS A 272 29.67 0.24 -1.99
C LYS A 272 29.89 0.64 -3.46
N LYS A 273 30.69 1.69 -3.71
CA LYS A 273 31.03 2.13 -5.07
C LYS A 273 31.43 0.89 -5.87
N ALA A 274 30.78 0.69 -7.02
CA ALA A 274 31.23 -0.27 -8.01
C ALA A 274 32.70 0.01 -8.29
N ALA A 275 33.50 -1.07 -8.28
CA ALA A 275 34.93 -1.01 -8.55
C ALA A 275 35.18 -0.20 -9.83
N SER A 276 36.17 0.70 -9.74
CA SER A 276 36.67 1.48 -10.86
C SER A 276 37.03 0.58 -12.06
N PRO A 277 36.90 1.08 -13.31
CA PRO A 277 37.36 0.33 -14.48
C PRO A 277 38.85 0.04 -14.34
N SER A 278 39.25 -1.18 -14.69
CA SER A 278 40.64 -1.62 -14.78
C SER A 278 41.45 -0.65 -15.64
N PRO A 279 42.69 -0.28 -15.26
CA PRO A 279 43.58 0.43 -16.16
C PRO A 279 44.01 -0.51 -17.30
N ASP A 280 43.92 -0.03 -18.54
CA ASP A 280 44.47 -0.69 -19.72
C ASP A 280 45.97 -0.96 -19.53
N PRO A 281 46.48 -2.15 -19.91
CA PRO A 281 47.90 -2.43 -19.85
C PRO A 281 48.62 -1.64 -20.96
N LEU A 282 49.62 -0.89 -20.52
CA LEU A 282 50.60 -0.18 -21.35
C LEU A 282 51.14 -1.08 -22.47
N GLU A 283 51.18 -0.52 -23.67
CA GLU A 283 52.05 -0.99 -24.75
C GLU A 283 53.49 -1.06 -24.24
N LEU A 284 54.13 -2.22 -24.44
CA LEU A 284 55.56 -2.38 -24.38
C LEU A 284 56.01 -2.95 -25.73
N ASP A 285 56.92 -2.22 -26.36
CA ASP A 285 57.56 -2.45 -27.66
C ASP A 285 57.89 -3.92 -28.00
N THR A 286 57.65 -4.27 -29.26
CA THR A 286 58.67 -4.89 -30.14
C THR A 286 58.40 -4.59 -31.61
#